data_AF-A0A5C5EBP3-F1
#
_entry.id   AF-A0A5C5EBP3-F1
#
_cell.length_a   1.000
_cell.length_b   1.000
_cell.length_c   1.000
_cell.angle_alpha   90.00
_cell.angle_beta   90.00
_cell.angle_gamma   90.00
#
_symmetry.space_group_name_H-M   'P 1'
#
loop_
_entity.id
_entity.type
_entity.pdbx_description
1 polymer ?
#
loop_
_entity_poly.entity_id
_entity_poly.type
_entity_poly.pdbx_seq_one_letter_code
_entity_poly.pdbx_strand_id
1 'polypeptide(L)'
;MIPIIGRNIKIFFRDKANVFFSLLAVLIIIGLYVFFLGKNLTSSLGDTVGAQYVMDSWIMSGVISVSGVTTTMGAFAVMIDDRANKILKDFTVSPIRSSRLAAGYILSSVVVGFIMSIVTFVLAEAYIFLNGGELLPPMAMLKMIGLILLTVLTSSAMVYFLTSFFRSQNAFATASTILGTIIGFLAGVYVPIGQFSDSVQTVIKLFPMTYSASLMRQVMMEEPLKISFAGVPVEGLDAFKLMMGHTIRFGETAVTPFTSILILSGTALLLYGMSILNISRKAK
;
A
#
# COMPACT_ATOMS: atom_id res chain seq x y z
N MET A 1 17.54 19.40 8.20
CA MET A 1 16.63 18.27 7.90
C MET A 1 15.18 18.65 8.19
N ILE A 2 14.85 19.04 9.43
CA ILE A 2 13.48 19.45 9.82
C ILE A 2 12.85 20.50 8.88
N PRO A 3 13.56 21.57 8.45
CA PRO A 3 12.97 22.55 7.54
C PRO A 3 12.61 22.00 6.15
N ILE A 4 13.41 21.05 5.64
CA ILE A 4 13.17 20.40 4.33
C ILE A 4 11.93 19.49 4.43
N ILE A 5 11.82 18.74 5.53
CA ILE A 5 10.66 17.88 5.80
C ILE A 5 9.40 18.75 5.85
N GLY A 6 9.42 19.84 6.63
CA GLY A 6 8.31 20.77 6.73
C GLY A 6 7.96 21.45 5.41
N ARG A 7 8.95 21.81 4.59
CA ARG A 7 8.74 22.34 3.23
C ARG A 7 7.98 21.34 2.37
N ASN A 8 8.48 20.11 2.25
CA ASN A 8 7.92 19.12 1.35
C ASN A 8 6.51 18.70 1.75
N ILE A 9 6.26 18.53 3.06
CA ILE A 9 4.91 18.28 3.59
C ILE A 9 3.96 19.44 3.20
N LYS A 10 4.40 20.69 3.40
CA LYS A 10 3.58 21.87 3.02
C LYS A 10 3.32 21.93 1.53
N ILE A 11 4.30 21.64 0.68
CA ILE A 11 4.11 21.64 -0.77
C ILE A 11 3.06 20.59 -1.15
N PHE A 12 3.18 19.36 -0.63
CA PHE A 12 2.23 18.30 -0.90
C PHE A 12 0.80 18.69 -0.49
N PHE A 13 0.58 19.07 0.77
CA PHE A 13 -0.77 19.36 1.27
C PHE A 13 -1.38 20.67 0.73
N ARG A 14 -0.56 21.61 0.23
CA ARG A 14 -1.07 22.83 -0.43
C ARG A 14 -1.51 22.57 -1.86
N ASP A 15 -0.95 21.57 -2.51
CA ASP A 15 -1.39 21.12 -3.82
C ASP A 15 -2.59 20.17 -3.67
N LYS A 16 -3.79 20.76 -3.64
CA LYS A 16 -5.05 20.02 -3.49
C LYS A 16 -5.26 19.00 -4.60
N ALA A 17 -4.76 19.28 -5.82
CA ALA A 17 -4.88 18.36 -6.94
C ALA A 17 -4.00 17.12 -6.67
N ASN A 18 -2.74 17.30 -6.29
CA ASN A 18 -1.85 16.19 -5.96
C ASN A 18 -2.39 15.35 -4.78
N VAL A 19 -2.92 15.99 -3.73
CA VAL A 19 -3.56 15.27 -2.60
C VAL A 19 -4.71 14.41 -3.10
N PHE A 20 -5.65 14.98 -3.87
CA PHE A 20 -6.81 14.25 -4.39
C PHE A 20 -6.38 13.11 -5.34
N PHE A 21 -5.49 13.41 -6.29
CA PHE A 21 -5.04 12.42 -7.27
C PHE A 21 -4.18 11.32 -6.67
N SER A 22 -3.48 11.57 -5.55
CA SER A 22 -2.75 10.52 -4.82
C SER A 22 -3.66 9.44 -4.24
N LEU A 23 -4.94 9.76 -4.02
CA LEU A 23 -6.00 8.83 -3.61
C LEU A 23 -6.87 8.36 -4.77
N LEU A 24 -6.69 8.87 -6.00
CA LEU A 24 -7.58 8.53 -7.12
C LEU A 24 -7.61 7.03 -7.40
N ALA A 25 -6.46 6.35 -7.40
CA ALA A 25 -6.41 4.91 -7.59
C ALA A 25 -7.21 4.15 -6.51
N VAL A 26 -7.11 4.60 -5.26
CA VAL A 26 -7.87 4.08 -4.13
C VAL A 26 -9.37 4.30 -4.32
N LEU A 27 -9.77 5.51 -4.70
CA LEU A 27 -11.17 5.85 -4.98
C LEU A 27 -11.73 5.04 -6.15
N ILE A 28 -10.94 4.80 -7.19
CA ILE A 28 -11.31 3.93 -8.31
C ILE A 28 -11.51 2.49 -7.83
N ILE A 29 -10.60 1.95 -7.00
CA ILE A 29 -10.76 0.60 -6.44
C ILE A 29 -12.07 0.50 -5.64
N ILE A 30 -12.34 1.47 -4.76
CA ILE A 30 -13.57 1.51 -3.96
C ILE A 30 -14.80 1.62 -4.88
N GLY A 31 -14.76 2.47 -5.91
CA GLY A 31 -15.85 2.61 -6.88
C GLY A 31 -16.11 1.30 -7.63
N LEU A 32 -15.07 0.67 -8.18
CA LEU A 32 -15.18 -0.64 -8.85
C LEU A 32 -15.74 -1.71 -7.90
N TYR A 33 -15.40 -1.65 -6.62
CA TYR A 33 -15.97 -2.55 -5.63
C TYR A 33 -17.46 -2.34 -5.44
N VAL A 34 -17.87 -1.12 -5.12
CA VAL A 34 -19.28 -0.77 -4.85
C VAL A 34 -20.16 -1.09 -6.05
N PHE A 35 -19.70 -0.80 -7.27
CA PHE A 35 -20.50 -0.97 -8.48
C PHE A 35 -20.46 -2.38 -9.08
N PHE A 36 -19.34 -3.11 -8.95
CA PHE A 36 -19.16 -4.40 -9.63
C PHE A 36 -18.83 -5.53 -8.67
N LEU A 37 -17.74 -5.41 -7.91
CA LEU A 37 -17.17 -6.58 -7.22
C LEU A 37 -17.95 -6.98 -5.96
N GLY A 38 -18.51 -6.03 -5.22
CA GLY A 38 -19.20 -6.30 -3.95
C GLY A 38 -20.34 -7.30 -4.12
N LYS A 39 -21.24 -7.07 -5.08
CA LYS A 39 -22.37 -7.98 -5.34
C LYS A 39 -21.93 -9.33 -5.92
N ASN A 40 -20.95 -9.33 -6.83
CA ASN A 40 -20.48 -10.56 -7.50
C ASN A 40 -19.63 -11.47 -6.60
N LEU A 41 -18.79 -10.88 -5.74
CA LEU A 41 -17.97 -11.65 -4.80
C LEU A 41 -18.81 -12.15 -3.62
N THR A 42 -19.75 -11.33 -3.13
CA THR A 42 -20.66 -11.75 -2.05
C THR A 42 -21.60 -12.85 -2.52
N SER A 43 -22.11 -12.81 -3.76
CA SER A 43 -22.95 -13.90 -4.29
C SER A 43 -22.21 -15.23 -4.43
N SER A 44 -20.89 -15.20 -4.59
CA SER A 44 -20.05 -16.41 -4.61
C SER A 44 -19.97 -17.10 -3.24
N LEU A 45 -20.30 -16.39 -2.16
CA LEU A 45 -20.43 -16.94 -0.81
C LEU A 45 -21.87 -17.41 -0.50
N GLY A 46 -22.82 -17.29 -1.42
CA GLY A 46 -24.21 -17.68 -1.22
C GLY A 46 -24.89 -16.92 -0.06
N ASP A 47 -25.85 -17.57 0.59
CA ASP A 47 -26.62 -17.01 1.72
C ASP A 47 -25.85 -17.03 3.06
N THR A 48 -24.52 -17.00 3.01
CA THR A 48 -23.68 -17.03 4.20
C THR A 48 -23.86 -15.74 5.00
N VAL A 49 -24.22 -15.86 6.27
CA VAL A 49 -24.38 -14.72 7.18
C VAL A 49 -23.07 -13.92 7.24
N GLY A 50 -23.13 -12.61 7.04
CA GLY A 50 -21.95 -11.74 7.09
C GLY A 50 -21.02 -11.80 5.87
N ALA A 51 -21.42 -12.47 4.77
CA ALA A 51 -20.60 -12.54 3.55
C ALA A 51 -20.15 -11.16 3.04
N GLN A 52 -21.04 -10.16 3.10
CA GLN A 52 -20.71 -8.79 2.71
C GLN A 52 -19.65 -8.18 3.63
N TYR A 53 -19.74 -8.42 4.95
CA TYR A 53 -18.74 -7.95 5.90
C TYR A 53 -17.36 -8.56 5.62
N VAL A 54 -17.30 -9.86 5.27
CA VAL A 54 -16.03 -10.51 4.87
C VAL A 54 -15.45 -9.86 3.61
N MET A 55 -16.27 -9.59 2.60
CA MET A 55 -15.83 -8.97 1.35
C MET A 55 -15.40 -7.51 1.54
N ASP A 56 -16.15 -6.74 2.31
CA ASP A 56 -15.84 -5.34 2.63
C ASP A 56 -14.50 -5.25 3.37
N SER A 57 -14.28 -6.08 4.40
CA SER A 57 -13.00 -6.14 5.12
C SER A 57 -11.85 -6.61 4.23
N TRP A 58 -12.10 -7.54 3.32
CA TRP A 58 -11.09 -8.04 2.38
C TRP A 58 -10.62 -6.98 1.38
N ILE A 59 -11.53 -6.21 0.79
CA ILE A 59 -11.14 -5.18 -0.16
C ILE A 59 -10.54 -3.97 0.54
N MET A 60 -11.11 -3.55 1.68
CA MET A 60 -10.64 -2.37 2.39
C MET A 60 -9.23 -2.55 2.94
N SER A 61 -8.88 -3.74 3.44
CA SER A 61 -7.50 -4.07 3.80
C SER A 61 -6.54 -3.98 2.60
N GLY A 62 -6.96 -4.45 1.42
CA GLY A 62 -6.21 -4.30 0.18
C GLY A 62 -6.02 -2.84 -0.25
N VAL A 63 -7.07 -2.04 -0.14
CA VAL A 63 -7.09 -0.60 -0.46
C VAL A 63 -6.11 0.17 0.43
N ILE A 64 -6.11 -0.07 1.74
CA ILE A 64 -5.18 0.57 2.69
C ILE A 64 -3.74 0.18 2.36
N SER A 65 -3.50 -1.07 1.97
CA SER A 65 -2.16 -1.53 1.57
C SER A 65 -1.65 -0.80 0.32
N VAL A 66 -2.50 -0.64 -0.70
CA VAL A 66 -2.13 0.01 -1.97
C VAL A 66 -2.00 1.53 -1.84
N SER A 67 -2.78 2.17 -0.96
CA SER A 67 -2.74 3.61 -0.75
C SER A 67 -1.35 4.10 -0.32
N GLY A 68 -0.61 3.29 0.45
CA GLY A 68 0.78 3.59 0.82
C GLY A 68 1.69 3.81 -0.39
N VAL A 69 1.51 3.07 -1.48
CA VAL A 69 2.32 3.21 -2.71
C VAL A 69 1.94 4.49 -3.46
N THR A 70 0.66 4.72 -3.69
CA THR A 70 0.21 5.86 -4.52
C THR A 70 0.42 7.20 -3.82
N THR A 71 0.25 7.23 -2.49
CA THR A 71 0.45 8.44 -1.68
C THR A 71 1.93 8.79 -1.52
N THR A 72 2.80 7.81 -1.31
CA THR A 72 4.26 8.05 -1.31
C THR A 72 4.75 8.47 -2.70
N MET A 73 4.18 7.94 -3.78
CA MET A 73 4.45 8.41 -5.14
C MET A 73 4.05 9.88 -5.34
N GLY A 74 2.84 10.27 -4.96
CA GLY A 74 2.43 11.68 -4.97
C GLY A 74 3.36 12.59 -4.14
N ALA A 75 3.87 12.11 -3.01
CA ALA A 75 4.83 12.86 -2.19
C ALA A 75 6.21 13.00 -2.85
N PHE A 76 6.72 11.94 -3.50
CA PHE A 76 7.98 11.99 -4.24
C PHE A 76 7.90 12.82 -5.53
N ALA A 77 6.71 13.20 -6.00
CA ALA A 77 6.56 14.16 -7.09
C ALA A 77 7.28 15.49 -6.80
N VAL A 78 7.30 15.95 -5.54
CA VAL A 78 8.04 17.16 -5.11
C VAL A 78 9.53 17.03 -5.41
N MET A 79 10.10 15.84 -5.19
CA MET A 79 11.52 15.58 -5.46
C MET A 79 11.84 15.59 -6.96
N ILE A 80 10.92 15.10 -7.79
CA ILE A 80 11.07 15.12 -9.25
C ILE A 80 10.88 16.53 -9.80
N ASP A 81 9.94 17.29 -9.23
CA ASP A 81 9.74 18.69 -9.59
C ASP A 81 10.97 19.55 -9.25
N ASP A 82 11.54 19.38 -8.05
CA ASP A 82 12.78 20.04 -7.65
C ASP A 82 13.97 19.70 -8.56
N ARG A 83 14.00 18.48 -9.14
CA ARG A 83 14.97 18.09 -10.18
C ARG A 83 14.72 18.79 -11.49
N ALA A 84 13.48 18.76 -11.97
CA ALA A 84 13.09 19.32 -13.27
C ALA A 84 13.30 20.84 -13.31
N ASN A 85 12.95 21.53 -12.23
CA ASN A 85 13.08 22.99 -12.09
C ASN A 85 14.47 23.45 -11.63
N LYS A 86 15.45 22.54 -11.56
CA LYS A 86 16.84 22.82 -11.16
C LYS A 86 16.99 23.41 -9.74
N ILE A 87 15.96 23.34 -8.89
CA ILE A 87 15.99 23.77 -7.47
C ILE A 87 17.07 23.00 -6.69
N LEU A 88 17.35 21.76 -7.10
CA LEU A 88 18.47 21.00 -6.53
C LEU A 88 19.82 21.69 -6.67
N LYS A 89 20.04 22.52 -7.69
CA LYS A 89 21.29 23.27 -7.84
C LYS A 89 21.48 24.27 -6.70
N ASP A 90 20.40 24.93 -6.29
CA ASP A 90 20.41 25.86 -5.16
C ASP A 90 20.73 25.13 -3.85
N PHE A 91 20.19 23.92 -3.66
CA PHE A 91 20.55 23.10 -2.50
C PHE A 91 22.01 22.64 -2.53
N THR A 92 22.58 22.35 -3.70
CA THR A 92 23.98 21.91 -3.80
C THR A 92 25.00 23.00 -3.51
N VAL A 93 24.66 24.28 -3.77
CA VAL A 93 25.54 25.42 -3.42
C VAL A 93 25.33 25.91 -1.98
N SER A 94 24.23 25.51 -1.34
CA SER A 94 23.98 25.75 0.08
C SER A 94 24.78 24.79 0.99
N PRO A 95 25.05 25.12 2.27
CA PRO A 95 25.76 24.24 3.21
C PRO A 95 24.89 23.06 3.71
N ILE A 96 24.14 22.42 2.81
CA ILE A 96 23.25 21.29 3.08
C ILE A 96 23.87 20.02 2.49
N ARG A 97 24.17 19.05 3.35
CA ARG A 97 24.65 17.73 2.92
C ARG A 97 23.59 17.02 2.07
N SER A 98 24.00 16.38 0.97
CA SER A 98 23.13 15.60 0.08
C SER A 98 22.34 14.50 0.81
N SER A 99 22.95 13.85 1.81
CA SER A 99 22.27 12.86 2.66
C SER A 99 21.12 13.44 3.48
N ARG A 100 21.26 14.69 3.96
CA ARG A 100 20.20 15.39 4.69
C ARG A 100 19.04 15.77 3.78
N LEU A 101 19.32 16.05 2.51
CA LEU A 101 18.30 16.36 1.51
C LEU A 101 17.53 15.09 1.11
N ALA A 102 18.24 13.99 0.82
CA ALA A 102 17.65 12.69 0.56
C ALA A 102 16.75 12.22 1.72
N ALA A 103 17.27 12.25 2.94
CA ALA A 103 16.48 11.92 4.13
C ALA A 103 15.29 12.88 4.33
N GLY A 104 15.41 14.15 3.93
CA GLY A 104 14.32 15.11 3.94
C GLY A 104 13.15 14.69 3.04
N TYR A 105 13.42 14.27 1.80
CA TYR A 105 12.40 13.76 0.88
C TYR A 105 11.80 12.43 1.33
N ILE A 106 12.63 11.51 1.81
CA ILE A 106 12.16 10.20 2.29
C ILE A 106 11.24 10.40 3.49
N LEU A 107 11.69 11.12 4.53
CA LEU A 107 10.90 11.32 5.75
C LEU A 107 9.63 12.13 5.49
N SER A 108 9.67 13.15 4.62
CA SER A 108 8.43 13.84 4.23
C SER A 108 7.45 12.92 3.53
N SER A 109 7.95 12.03 2.66
CA SER A 109 7.09 11.08 1.92
C SER A 109 6.52 10.00 2.83
N VAL A 110 7.28 9.54 3.82
CA VAL A 110 6.77 8.62 4.87
C VAL A 110 5.69 9.30 5.71
N VAL A 111 5.90 10.56 6.14
CA VAL A 111 4.89 11.28 6.92
C VAL A 111 3.61 11.52 6.12
N VAL A 112 3.74 11.97 4.86
CA VAL A 112 2.60 12.15 3.95
C VAL A 112 1.88 10.82 3.73
N GLY A 113 2.62 9.76 3.35
CA GLY A 113 2.05 8.45 3.10
C GLY A 113 1.34 7.88 4.32
N PHE A 114 1.90 8.08 5.52
CA PHE A 114 1.28 7.67 6.78
C PHE A 114 -0.02 8.41 7.03
N ILE A 115 -0.03 9.75 6.96
CA ILE A 115 -1.25 10.55 7.14
C ILE A 115 -2.34 10.14 6.14
N MET A 116 -1.98 10.01 4.86
CA MET A 116 -2.94 9.67 3.80
C MET A 116 -3.45 8.21 3.93
N SER A 117 -2.61 7.29 4.40
CA SER A 117 -3.02 5.91 4.68
C SER A 117 -3.93 5.81 5.90
N ILE A 118 -3.70 6.65 6.94
CA ILE A 118 -4.62 6.77 8.07
C ILE A 118 -5.97 7.33 7.62
N VAL A 119 -6.00 8.36 6.76
CA VAL A 119 -7.25 8.86 6.17
C VAL A 119 -7.97 7.73 5.42
N THR A 120 -7.24 6.94 4.63
CA THR A 120 -7.80 5.79 3.91
C THR A 120 -8.35 4.74 4.87
N PHE A 121 -7.64 4.45 5.97
CA PHE A 121 -8.10 3.51 7.00
C PHE A 121 -9.38 3.98 7.69
N VAL A 122 -9.48 5.27 8.03
CA VAL A 122 -10.71 5.85 8.61
C VAL A 122 -11.88 5.75 7.63
N LEU A 123 -11.66 6.02 6.35
CA LEU A 123 -12.70 5.89 5.32
C LEU A 123 -13.13 4.43 5.12
N ALA A 124 -12.18 3.50 5.18
CA ALA A 124 -12.43 2.06 5.11
C ALA A 124 -13.29 1.56 6.27
N GLU A 125 -12.92 1.89 7.51
CA GLU A 125 -13.70 1.53 8.71
C GLU A 125 -15.08 2.17 8.68
N ALA A 126 -15.18 3.45 8.29
CA ALA A 126 -16.47 4.12 8.14
C ALA A 126 -17.35 3.43 7.10
N TYR A 127 -16.78 3.02 5.96
CA TYR A 127 -17.51 2.28 4.94
C TYR A 127 -18.03 0.92 5.46
N ILE A 128 -17.18 0.15 6.14
CA ILE A 128 -17.56 -1.15 6.71
C ILE A 128 -18.72 -0.97 7.71
N PHE A 129 -18.61 0.01 8.61
CA PHE A 129 -19.62 0.29 9.60
C PHE A 129 -20.96 0.73 8.97
N LEU A 130 -20.92 1.60 7.95
CA LEU A 130 -22.12 2.05 7.24
C LEU A 130 -22.82 0.93 6.45
N ASN A 131 -22.10 -0.14 6.08
CA ASN A 131 -22.65 -1.32 5.41
C ASN A 131 -23.10 -2.43 6.39
N GLY A 132 -23.15 -2.15 7.70
CA GLY A 132 -23.65 -3.07 8.72
C GLY A 132 -22.58 -4.03 9.28
N GLY A 133 -21.30 -3.79 8.99
CA GLY A 133 -20.18 -4.41 9.68
C GLY A 133 -19.88 -3.75 11.02
N GLU A 134 -18.90 -4.29 11.75
CA GLU A 134 -18.44 -3.74 13.02
C GLU A 134 -17.11 -3.00 12.84
N LEU A 135 -16.87 -2.00 13.69
CA LEU A 135 -15.57 -1.34 13.76
C LEU A 135 -14.55 -2.27 14.40
N LEU A 136 -13.30 -2.15 13.97
CA LEU A 136 -12.22 -2.90 14.59
C LEU A 136 -12.12 -2.62 16.10
N PRO A 137 -11.86 -3.64 16.94
CA PRO A 137 -11.60 -3.41 18.35
C PRO A 137 -10.33 -2.56 18.53
N PRO A 138 -10.20 -1.78 19.63
CA PRO A 138 -9.10 -0.84 19.81
C PRO A 138 -7.69 -1.46 19.65
N MET A 139 -7.52 -2.72 20.08
CA MET A 139 -6.27 -3.44 19.92
C MET A 139 -5.97 -3.79 18.45
N ALA A 140 -6.98 -4.14 17.66
CA ALA A 140 -6.82 -4.38 16.23
C ALA A 140 -6.58 -3.08 15.45
N MET A 141 -7.21 -1.97 15.86
CA MET A 141 -6.90 -0.65 15.31
C MET A 141 -5.42 -0.27 15.56
N LEU A 142 -4.90 -0.53 16.76
CA LEU A 142 -3.48 -0.29 17.07
C LEU A 142 -2.55 -1.16 16.21
N LYS A 143 -2.89 -2.44 16.01
CA LYS A 143 -2.17 -3.33 15.08
C LYS A 143 -2.18 -2.77 13.65
N MET A 144 -3.34 -2.30 13.18
CA MET A 144 -3.47 -1.68 11.85
C MET A 144 -2.60 -0.45 11.70
N ILE A 145 -2.53 0.43 12.70
CA ILE A 145 -1.63 1.61 12.67
C ILE A 145 -0.16 1.18 12.51
N GLY A 146 0.27 0.15 13.24
CA GLY A 146 1.62 -0.41 13.12
C GLY A 146 1.88 -1.01 11.73
N LEU A 147 0.91 -1.74 11.17
CA LEU A 147 1.00 -2.28 9.81
C LEU A 147 1.05 -1.17 8.76
N ILE A 148 0.21 -0.13 8.88
CA ILE A 148 0.22 1.03 7.99
C ILE A 148 1.60 1.70 7.97
N LEU A 149 2.24 1.87 9.14
CA LEU A 149 3.59 2.43 9.20
C LEU A 149 4.60 1.55 8.43
N LEU A 150 4.57 0.24 8.62
CA LEU A 150 5.45 -0.70 7.91
C LEU A 150 5.19 -0.70 6.39
N THR A 151 3.93 -0.69 5.99
CA THR A 151 3.48 -0.58 4.61
C THR A 151 3.99 0.68 3.95
N VAL A 152 3.88 1.83 4.63
CA VAL A 152 4.34 3.12 4.12
C VAL A 152 5.86 3.18 4.04
N LEU A 153 6.58 2.64 5.03
CA LEU A 153 8.05 2.55 4.99
C LEU A 153 8.54 1.72 3.79
N THR A 154 7.89 0.58 3.53
CA THR A 154 8.20 -0.31 2.40
C THR A 154 7.84 0.34 1.07
N SER A 155 6.65 0.94 0.98
CA SER A 155 6.17 1.68 -0.20
C SER A 155 7.12 2.83 -0.55
N SER A 156 7.50 3.62 0.46
CA SER A 156 8.45 4.72 0.32
C SER A 156 9.79 4.23 -0.20
N ALA A 157 10.32 3.11 0.31
CA ALA A 157 11.58 2.54 -0.18
C ALA A 157 11.49 2.15 -1.66
N MET A 158 10.40 1.49 -2.05
CA MET A 158 10.16 1.04 -3.42
C MET A 158 10.02 2.22 -4.39
N VAL A 159 9.20 3.21 -4.03
CA VAL A 159 8.99 4.40 -4.85
C VAL A 159 10.25 5.27 -4.88
N TYR A 160 10.98 5.41 -3.78
CA TYR A 160 12.25 6.14 -3.76
C TYR A 160 13.29 5.48 -4.67
N PHE A 161 13.40 4.15 -4.62
CA PHE A 161 14.27 3.40 -5.51
C PHE A 161 13.91 3.63 -6.97
N LEU A 162 12.63 3.52 -7.33
CA LEU A 162 12.17 3.78 -8.68
C LEU A 162 12.47 5.23 -9.14
N THR A 163 12.12 6.21 -8.32
CA THR A 163 12.33 7.64 -8.61
C THR A 163 13.81 8.04 -8.64
N SER A 164 14.70 7.25 -8.06
CA SER A 164 16.15 7.44 -8.17
C SER A 164 16.67 7.33 -9.62
N PHE A 165 15.91 6.70 -10.52
CA PHE A 165 16.23 6.58 -11.94
C PHE A 165 15.69 7.73 -12.79
N PHE A 166 14.67 8.47 -12.31
CA PHE A 166 13.99 9.49 -13.10
C PHE A 166 14.59 10.89 -12.94
N ARG A 167 14.67 11.61 -14.06
CA ARG A 167 15.16 12.99 -14.14
C ARG A 167 14.14 13.98 -14.71
N SER A 168 13.08 13.51 -15.36
CA SER A 168 12.03 14.35 -15.95
C SER A 168 10.67 14.06 -15.34
N GLN A 169 9.80 15.07 -15.32
CA GLN A 169 8.40 14.91 -14.89
C GLN A 169 7.66 13.91 -15.78
N ASN A 170 7.93 13.89 -17.10
CA ASN A 170 7.29 12.95 -18.02
C ASN A 170 7.61 11.48 -17.70
N ALA A 171 8.89 11.15 -17.47
CA ALA A 171 9.29 9.79 -17.10
C ALA A 171 8.66 9.35 -15.78
N PHE A 172 8.60 10.26 -14.80
CA PHE A 172 7.92 10.01 -13.54
C PHE A 172 6.41 9.81 -13.72
N ALA A 173 5.74 10.65 -14.50
CA ALA A 173 4.32 10.55 -14.79
C ALA A 173 3.97 9.21 -15.46
N THR A 174 4.72 8.80 -16.50
CA THR A 174 4.52 7.51 -17.16
C THR A 174 4.70 6.34 -16.19
N ALA A 175 5.75 6.36 -15.36
CA ALA A 175 5.98 5.33 -14.37
C ALA A 175 4.85 5.29 -13.31
N SER A 176 4.37 6.46 -12.87
CA SER A 176 3.23 6.59 -11.95
C SER A 176 1.96 6.01 -12.53
N THR A 177 1.66 6.28 -13.80
CA THR A 177 0.49 5.71 -14.47
C THR A 177 0.58 4.19 -14.53
N ILE A 178 1.71 3.64 -14.99
CA ILE A 178 1.88 2.18 -15.10
C ILE A 178 1.73 1.51 -13.73
N LEU A 179 2.45 2.00 -12.71
CA LEU A 179 2.34 1.48 -11.35
C LEU A 179 0.91 1.60 -10.81
N GLY A 180 0.30 2.77 -10.93
CA GLY A 180 -1.06 3.02 -10.45
C GLY A 180 -2.10 2.10 -11.10
N THR A 181 -1.92 1.73 -12.38
CA THR A 181 -2.83 0.80 -13.07
C THR A 181 -2.65 -0.64 -12.60
N ILE A 182 -1.41 -1.11 -12.42
CA ILE A 182 -1.15 -2.54 -12.13
C ILE A 182 -1.15 -2.85 -10.63
N ILE A 183 -0.97 -1.86 -9.75
CA ILE A 183 -0.76 -2.08 -8.32
C ILE A 183 -1.93 -2.81 -7.64
N GLY A 184 -3.16 -2.53 -8.06
CA GLY A 184 -4.35 -3.22 -7.52
C GLY A 184 -4.41 -4.70 -7.92
N PHE A 185 -3.85 -5.08 -9.07
CA PHE A 185 -3.70 -6.49 -9.47
C PHE A 185 -2.54 -7.14 -8.71
N LEU A 186 -1.39 -6.46 -8.63
CA LEU A 186 -0.20 -6.97 -7.93
C LEU A 186 -0.41 -7.14 -6.43
N ALA A 187 -1.30 -6.36 -5.81
CA ALA A 187 -1.70 -6.53 -4.42
C ALA A 187 -2.92 -7.47 -4.24
N GLY A 188 -3.46 -8.02 -5.33
CA GLY A 188 -4.62 -8.92 -5.31
C GLY A 188 -5.89 -8.26 -4.76
N VAL A 189 -6.11 -6.98 -5.09
CA VAL A 189 -7.27 -6.18 -4.62
C VAL A 189 -8.41 -6.19 -5.64
N TYR A 190 -8.09 -6.19 -6.94
CA TYR A 190 -9.11 -6.28 -7.99
C TYR A 190 -9.68 -7.69 -8.15
N VAL A 191 -8.85 -8.70 -7.94
CA VAL A 191 -9.18 -10.11 -8.15
C VAL A 191 -8.49 -10.92 -7.04
N PRO A 192 -9.19 -11.88 -6.39
CA PRO A 192 -8.60 -12.78 -5.42
C PRO A 192 -7.39 -13.52 -6.00
N ILE A 193 -6.32 -13.63 -5.21
CA ILE A 193 -5.04 -14.18 -5.68
C ILE A 193 -5.22 -15.61 -6.22
N GLY A 194 -6.06 -16.42 -5.57
CA GLY A 194 -6.30 -17.81 -5.99
C GLY A 194 -7.09 -17.98 -7.29
N GLN A 195 -7.66 -16.92 -7.86
CA GLN A 195 -8.34 -16.99 -9.16
C GLN A 195 -7.37 -16.86 -10.34
N PHE A 196 -6.12 -16.44 -10.09
CA PHE A 196 -5.10 -16.38 -11.13
C PHE A 196 -4.45 -17.73 -11.39
N SER A 197 -3.86 -17.89 -12.59
CA SER A 197 -2.99 -19.02 -12.90
C SER A 197 -1.74 -19.04 -12.00
N ASP A 198 -1.15 -20.21 -11.79
CA ASP A 198 0.01 -20.39 -10.90
C ASP A 198 1.19 -19.45 -11.23
N SER A 199 1.42 -19.20 -12.52
CA SER A 199 2.45 -18.27 -12.99
C SER A 199 2.18 -16.83 -12.52
N VAL A 200 0.94 -16.37 -12.64
CA VAL A 200 0.56 -15.01 -12.23
C VAL A 200 0.53 -14.90 -10.71
N GLN A 201 0.06 -15.93 -10.01
CA GLN A 201 0.16 -16.01 -8.54
C GLN A 201 1.61 -15.88 -8.07
N THR A 202 2.56 -16.51 -8.76
CA THR A 202 3.97 -16.42 -8.41
C THR A 202 4.48 -14.98 -8.52
N VAL A 203 4.14 -14.28 -9.60
CA VAL A 203 4.50 -12.85 -9.77
C VAL A 203 3.89 -11.99 -8.66
N ILE A 204 2.62 -12.19 -8.33
CA ILE A 204 1.93 -11.50 -7.23
C ILE A 204 2.62 -11.79 -5.89
N LYS A 205 2.97 -13.04 -5.60
CA LYS A 205 3.65 -13.44 -4.35
C LYS A 205 5.08 -12.89 -4.24
N LEU A 206 5.75 -12.61 -5.36
CA LEU A 206 7.05 -11.93 -5.36
C LEU A 206 6.93 -10.43 -5.07
N PHE A 207 5.74 -9.85 -5.24
CA PHE A 207 5.53 -8.44 -5.01
C PHE A 207 5.41 -8.13 -3.50
N PRO A 208 6.26 -7.24 -2.94
CA PRO A 208 6.31 -7.00 -1.49
C PRO A 208 4.97 -6.53 -0.88
N MET A 209 4.19 -5.74 -1.62
CA MET A 209 2.92 -5.21 -1.10
C MET A 209 1.84 -6.28 -0.93
N THR A 210 2.01 -7.46 -1.51
CA THR A 210 1.14 -8.63 -1.28
C THR A 210 1.16 -9.04 0.19
N TYR A 211 2.33 -8.98 0.83
CA TYR A 211 2.48 -9.32 2.25
C TYR A 211 1.87 -8.26 3.18
N SER A 212 1.92 -6.99 2.76
CA SER A 212 1.22 -5.90 3.45
C SER A 212 -0.30 -6.11 3.40
N ALA A 213 -0.85 -6.40 2.23
CA ALA A 213 -2.28 -6.69 2.06
C ALA A 213 -2.71 -7.93 2.86
N SER A 214 -1.91 -9.00 2.83
CA SER A 214 -2.16 -10.23 3.60
C SER A 214 -2.17 -9.97 5.12
N LEU A 215 -1.21 -9.21 5.66
CA LEU A 215 -1.19 -8.86 7.08
C LEU A 215 -2.40 -8.01 7.49
N MET A 216 -2.78 -7.03 6.68
CA MET A 216 -3.96 -6.20 6.94
C MET A 216 -5.25 -7.02 6.87
N ARG A 217 -5.36 -7.96 5.92
CA ARG A 217 -6.49 -8.91 5.82
C ARG A 217 -6.62 -9.77 7.07
N GLN A 218 -5.50 -10.28 7.58
CA GLN A 218 -5.50 -11.10 8.80
C GLN A 218 -6.07 -10.36 10.02
N VAL A 219 -5.89 -9.04 10.07
CA VAL A 219 -6.46 -8.21 11.15
C VAL A 219 -7.91 -7.82 10.85
N MET A 220 -8.20 -7.30 9.65
CA MET A 220 -9.53 -6.77 9.30
C MET A 220 -10.59 -7.85 9.09
N MET A 221 -10.18 -9.05 8.67
CA MET A 221 -11.11 -10.16 8.42
C MET A 221 -11.28 -11.08 9.62
N GLU A 222 -10.59 -10.85 10.74
CA GLU A 222 -10.62 -11.78 11.89
C GLU A 222 -12.04 -12.01 12.41
N GLU A 223 -12.79 -10.93 12.66
CA GLU A 223 -14.17 -11.02 13.17
C GLU A 223 -15.19 -11.44 12.09
N PRO A 224 -15.20 -10.85 10.87
CA PRO A 224 -16.07 -11.33 9.80
C PRO A 224 -15.95 -12.82 9.52
N LEU A 225 -14.73 -13.37 9.54
CA LEU A 225 -14.51 -14.79 9.27
C LEU A 225 -15.06 -15.67 10.39
N LYS A 226 -14.97 -15.25 11.66
CA LYS A 226 -15.57 -15.99 12.78
C LYS A 226 -17.08 -16.09 12.64
N ILE A 227 -17.73 -15.02 12.19
CA ILE A 227 -19.18 -14.96 11.99
C ILE A 227 -19.59 -15.82 10.78
N SER A 228 -19.00 -15.54 9.61
CA SER A 228 -19.43 -16.16 8.35
C SER A 228 -19.05 -17.62 8.20
N PHE A 229 -17.96 -18.05 8.83
CA PHE A 229 -17.49 -19.44 8.76
C PHE A 229 -17.78 -20.21 10.05
N ALA A 230 -18.68 -19.72 10.90
CA ALA A 230 -19.14 -20.45 12.09
C ALA A 230 -19.75 -21.80 11.68
N GLY A 231 -19.18 -22.90 12.15
CA GLY A 231 -19.64 -24.26 11.84
C GLY A 231 -19.21 -24.78 10.47
N VAL A 232 -18.42 -24.03 9.69
CA VAL A 232 -17.81 -24.52 8.44
C VAL A 232 -16.56 -25.35 8.78
N PRO A 233 -16.30 -26.49 8.10
CA PRO A 233 -15.07 -27.25 8.28
C PRO A 233 -13.82 -26.40 8.08
N VAL A 234 -12.76 -26.71 8.84
CA VAL A 234 -11.50 -25.94 8.85
C VAL A 234 -10.89 -25.89 7.45
N GLU A 235 -11.01 -26.98 6.68
CA GLU A 235 -10.53 -27.09 5.31
C GLU A 235 -11.18 -26.06 4.38
N GLY A 236 -12.47 -25.78 4.58
CA GLY A 236 -13.20 -24.78 3.80
C GLY A 236 -12.73 -23.35 4.10
N LEU A 237 -12.52 -23.04 5.38
CA LEU A 237 -11.99 -21.74 5.80
C LEU A 237 -10.55 -21.53 5.30
N ASP A 238 -9.70 -22.55 5.35
CA ASP A 238 -8.32 -22.45 4.89
C ASP A 238 -8.22 -22.31 3.37
N ALA A 239 -9.04 -23.05 2.62
CA ALA A 239 -9.17 -22.87 1.18
C ALA A 239 -9.62 -21.44 0.82
N PHE A 240 -10.61 -20.90 1.55
CA PHE A 240 -11.05 -19.53 1.37
C PHE A 240 -9.95 -18.51 1.68
N LYS A 241 -9.24 -18.66 2.81
CA LYS A 241 -8.13 -17.77 3.18
C LYS A 241 -7.00 -17.76 2.14
N LEU A 242 -6.70 -18.92 1.55
CA LEU A 242 -5.73 -19.02 0.46
C LEU A 242 -6.23 -18.35 -0.82
N MET A 243 -7.49 -18.62 -1.20
CA MET A 243 -8.11 -18.03 -2.39
C MET A 243 -8.12 -16.50 -2.34
N MET A 244 -8.47 -15.95 -1.18
CA MET A 244 -8.56 -14.51 -0.96
C MET A 244 -7.19 -13.84 -0.70
N GLY A 245 -6.10 -14.60 -0.64
CA GLY A 245 -4.79 -14.03 -0.30
C GLY A 245 -4.75 -13.41 1.10
N HIS A 246 -5.60 -13.90 2.01
CA HIS A 246 -5.47 -13.66 3.45
C HIS A 246 -4.23 -14.38 3.97
N THR A 247 -4.05 -15.63 3.53
CA THR A 247 -2.84 -16.43 3.79
C THR A 247 -2.09 -16.62 2.48
N ILE A 248 -0.80 -16.30 2.48
CA ILE A 248 0.07 -16.55 1.33
C ILE A 248 0.80 -17.88 1.54
N ARG A 249 0.92 -18.70 0.49
CA ARG A 249 1.58 -20.00 0.53
C ARG A 249 2.54 -20.19 -0.63
N PHE A 250 3.71 -20.75 -0.35
CA PHE A 250 4.68 -21.23 -1.34
C PHE A 250 4.79 -22.75 -1.24
N GLY A 251 4.34 -23.47 -2.27
CA GLY A 251 4.19 -24.92 -2.19
C GLY A 251 3.25 -25.29 -1.04
N GLU A 252 3.77 -26.05 -0.08
CA GLU A 252 3.05 -26.47 1.14
C GLU A 252 3.21 -25.48 2.32
N THR A 253 4.18 -24.56 2.26
CA THR A 253 4.54 -23.72 3.40
C THR A 253 3.75 -22.41 3.42
N ALA A 254 2.94 -22.22 4.45
CA ALA A 254 2.24 -20.96 4.70
C ALA A 254 3.21 -19.89 5.23
N VAL A 255 3.13 -18.69 4.67
CA VAL A 255 3.90 -17.54 5.11
C VAL A 255 3.29 -17.00 6.40
N THR A 256 4.07 -17.04 7.48
CA THR A 256 3.63 -16.55 8.79
C THR A 256 3.62 -15.01 8.84
N PRO A 257 2.84 -14.40 9.75
CA PRO A 257 2.84 -12.94 9.92
C PRO A 257 4.24 -12.37 10.17
N PHE A 258 5.04 -13.09 10.98
CA PHE A 258 6.43 -12.72 11.24
C PHE A 258 7.29 -12.72 9.97
N THR A 259 7.14 -13.74 9.12
CA THR A 259 7.84 -13.81 7.83
C THR A 259 7.43 -12.66 6.91
N SER A 260 6.14 -12.33 6.85
CA SER A 260 5.65 -11.17 6.09
C SER A 260 6.28 -9.86 6.58
N ILE A 261 6.40 -9.65 7.90
CA ILE A 261 7.05 -8.47 8.48
C ILE A 261 8.55 -8.43 8.11
N LEU A 262 9.24 -9.57 8.14
CA LEU A 262 10.64 -9.66 7.72
C LEU A 262 10.82 -9.37 6.22
N ILE A 263 9.93 -9.88 5.36
CA ILE A 263 9.96 -9.59 3.92
C ILE A 263 9.79 -8.09 3.67
N LEU A 264 8.79 -7.46 4.30
CA LEU A 264 8.54 -6.02 4.15
C LEU A 264 9.73 -5.19 4.66
N SER A 265 10.20 -5.46 5.88
CA SER A 265 11.32 -4.74 6.49
C SER A 265 12.62 -4.95 5.71
N GLY A 266 12.91 -6.19 5.30
CA GLY A 266 14.07 -6.54 4.49
C GLY A 266 14.05 -5.88 3.11
N THR A 267 12.88 -5.86 2.46
CA THR A 267 12.67 -5.14 1.20
C THR A 267 12.93 -3.64 1.37
N ALA A 268 12.38 -3.03 2.43
CA ALA A 268 12.58 -1.61 2.70
C ALA A 268 14.07 -1.28 2.88
N LEU A 269 14.78 -2.06 3.70
CA LEU A 269 16.22 -1.89 3.94
C LEU A 269 17.05 -2.05 2.65
N LEU A 270 16.76 -3.11 1.87
CA LEU A 270 17.44 -3.39 0.62
C LEU A 270 17.24 -2.26 -0.40
N LEU A 271 16.00 -1.81 -0.62
CA LEU A 271 15.69 -0.78 -1.61
C LEU A 271 16.20 0.60 -1.19
N TYR A 272 16.15 0.97 0.09
CA TYR A 272 16.81 2.19 0.55
C TYR A 272 18.34 2.11 0.34
N GLY A 273 18.97 0.98 0.68
CA GLY A 273 20.39 0.76 0.46
C GLY A 273 20.78 0.91 -1.02
N MET A 274 20.05 0.24 -1.92
CA MET A 274 20.25 0.34 -3.37
C MET A 274 20.03 1.75 -3.89
N SER A 275 19.06 2.48 -3.36
CA SER A 275 18.79 3.87 -3.74
C SER A 275 19.95 4.80 -3.39
N ILE A 276 20.50 4.65 -2.17
CA ILE A 276 21.66 5.41 -1.71
C ILE A 276 22.87 5.13 -2.61
N LEU A 277 23.11 3.85 -2.95
CA LEU A 277 24.18 3.45 -3.88
C LEU A 277 23.99 4.07 -5.27
N ASN A 278 22.77 4.03 -5.83
CA ASN A 278 22.48 4.61 -7.14
C ASN A 278 22.73 6.14 -7.18
N ILE A 279 22.33 6.85 -6.12
CA ILE A 279 22.52 8.30 -6.03
C ILE A 279 24.01 8.65 -5.84
N SER A 280 24.74 7.89 -5.02
CA SER A 280 26.17 8.11 -4.79
C SER A 280 27.02 7.94 -6.06
N ARG A 281 26.64 7.01 -6.95
CA ARG A 281 27.32 6.80 -8.24
C ARG A 281 27.14 7.96 -9.21
N LYS A 282 25.99 8.64 -9.17
CA LYS A 282 25.66 9.77 -10.06
C LYS A 282 26.24 11.11 -9.60
N ALA A 283 26.77 11.18 -8.37
CA ALA A 283 27.40 12.37 -7.81
C ALA A 283 28.92 12.44 -8.10
N LYS A 284 29.49 11.40 -8.70
CA LYS A 284 30.80 11.42 -9.38
C LYS A 284 30.59 11.80 -10.83
#